data_AF-A0A2V7RCZ9-F1
#
_entry.id   AF-A0A2V7RCZ9-F1
#
_cell.length_a   1.000
_cell.length_b   1.000
_cell.length_c   1.000
_cell.angle_alpha   90.00
_cell.angle_beta   90.00
_cell.angle_gamma   90.00
#
_symmetry.space_group_name_H-M   'P 1'
#
loop_
_entity.id
_entity.type
_entity.pdbx_description
1 polymer ?
#
loop_
_entity_poly.entity_id
_entity_poly.type
_entity_poly.pdbx_seq_one_letter_code
_entity_poly.pdbx_strand_id
1 'polypeptide(L)' 'MVVAWLSLPVTLAAQAGAATDVIVGRVIDAATGAPIDHASVSATSLANGRVRTAQSSADGHYLLVFAD' A
#
# COMPACT_ATOMS: atom_id res chain seq x y z
N MET A 1 -10.01 -51.99 -21.05
CA MET A 1 -8.99 -51.35 -20.19
C MET A 1 -9.54 -50.00 -19.77
N VAL A 2 -9.84 -49.78 -18.49
CA VAL A 2 -10.38 -48.52 -17.99
C VAL A 2 -9.24 -47.79 -17.27
N VAL A 3 -8.79 -46.68 -17.83
CA VAL A 3 -7.77 -45.82 -17.21
C VAL A 3 -8.49 -44.86 -16.28
N ALA A 4 -8.39 -45.10 -14.97
CA ALA A 4 -8.91 -44.20 -13.95
C ALA A 4 -7.94 -43.03 -13.79
N TRP A 5 -8.38 -41.85 -14.21
CA TRP A 5 -7.63 -40.60 -14.03
C TRP A 5 -7.87 -40.12 -12.60
N LEU A 6 -6.87 -40.24 -11.74
CA LEU A 6 -6.87 -39.64 -10.42
C LEU A 6 -6.70 -38.12 -10.56
N SER A 7 -7.81 -37.39 -10.54
CA SER A 7 -7.81 -35.94 -10.41
C SER A 7 -7.43 -35.57 -8.98
N LEU A 8 -6.14 -35.31 -8.74
CA LEU A 8 -5.69 -34.68 -7.51
C LEU A 8 -6.25 -33.25 -7.48
N PRO A 9 -6.87 -32.80 -6.38
CA PRO A 9 -7.22 -31.40 -6.25
C PRO A 9 -5.93 -30.58 -6.21
N VAL A 10 -5.69 -29.76 -7.22
CA VAL A 10 -4.72 -28.66 -7.11
C VAL A 10 -5.33 -27.67 -6.14
N THR A 11 -4.86 -27.70 -4.90
CA THR A 11 -5.11 -26.60 -3.98
C THR A 11 -4.27 -25.44 -4.48
N LEU A 12 -4.91 -24.49 -5.16
CA LEU A 12 -4.30 -23.22 -5.49
C LEU A 12 -4.03 -22.51 -4.16
N ALA A 13 -2.82 -22.66 -3.61
CA ALA A 13 -2.40 -21.83 -2.49
C ALA A 13 -2.40 -20.40 -3.02
N ALA A 14 -3.38 -19.59 -2.60
CA ALA A 14 -3.36 -18.16 -2.87
C ALA A 14 -1.99 -17.66 -2.41
N GLN A 15 -1.16 -17.19 -3.34
CA GLN A 15 0.09 -16.54 -3.00
C GLN A 15 -0.26 -15.27 -2.23
N ALA A 16 -0.37 -15.38 -0.91
CA ALA A 16 -0.31 -14.27 0.02
C ALA A 16 1.14 -13.76 0.03
N GLY A 17 1.56 -13.17 -1.09
CA GLY A 17 2.96 -12.93 -1.42
C GLY A 17 3.23 -11.47 -1.75
N ALA A 18 2.90 -10.60 -0.79
CA ALA A 18 3.40 -9.24 -0.55
C ALA A 18 2.27 -8.47 0.13
N ALA A 19 2.22 -8.49 1.47
CA ALA A 19 1.35 -7.57 2.20
C ALA A 19 1.89 -6.15 1.96
N THR A 20 1.34 -5.48 0.94
CA THR A 20 1.71 -4.11 0.64
C THR A 20 0.88 -3.21 1.54
N ASP A 21 1.49 -2.69 2.60
CA ASP A 21 0.84 -1.71 3.45
C ASP A 21 0.82 -0.36 2.71
N VAL A 22 -0.35 0.27 2.66
CA VAL A 22 -0.54 1.56 1.98
C VAL A 22 -1.14 2.57 2.93
N ILE A 23 -0.50 3.73 3.06
CA ILE A 23 -1.01 4.87 3.82
C ILE A 23 -1.45 5.94 2.83
N VAL A 24 -2.73 6.33 2.89
CA VAL A 24 -3.31 7.39 2.06
C VAL A 24 -3.83 8.52 2.95
N GLY A 25 -3.74 9.75 2.46
CA GLY A 25 -4.27 10.90 3.17
C GLY A 25 -4.31 12.17 2.33
N ARG A 26 -4.66 13.29 2.97
CA ARG A 26 -4.72 14.62 2.37
C ARG A 26 -4.13 15.67 3.30
N VAL A 27 -3.32 16.57 2.75
CA VAL A 27 -2.72 17.70 3.46
C VAL A 27 -3.48 18.97 3.09
N ILE A 28 -3.95 19.70 4.10
CA ILE A 28 -4.68 20.96 3.95
C ILE A 28 -4.10 22.03 4.88
N ASP A 29 -4.23 23.28 4.46
CA ASP A 29 -4.05 24.45 5.32
C ASP A 29 -5.25 24.54 6.28
N ALA A 30 -4.99 24.59 7.58
CA ALA A 30 -6.03 24.52 8.60
C ALA A 30 -6.86 25.81 8.71
N ALA A 31 -6.33 26.96 8.31
CA ALA A 31 -7.01 28.24 8.40
C ALA A 31 -7.97 28.47 7.21
N THR A 32 -7.56 28.01 6.03
CA THR A 32 -8.25 28.25 4.76
C THR A 32 -8.99 27.03 4.23
N GLY A 33 -8.63 25.82 4.67
CA GLY A 33 -9.10 24.56 4.11
C GLY A 33 -8.53 24.23 2.72
N ALA A 34 -7.64 25.07 2.19
CA ALA A 34 -7.02 24.87 0.88
C ALA A 34 -6.08 23.64 0.90
N PRO A 35 -6.00 22.86 -0.18
CA PRO A 35 -5.00 21.80 -0.27
C PRO A 35 -3.59 22.38 -0.29
N ILE A 36 -2.65 21.67 0.34
CA ILE A 36 -1.23 22.02 0.26
C ILE A 36 -0.57 21.11 -0.76
N ASP A 37 -0.07 21.71 -1.83
CA ASP A 37 0.69 21.06 -2.88
C ASP A 37 2.16 20.86 -2.46
N HIS A 38 2.80 19.79 -2.95
CA HIS A 38 4.20 19.45 -2.70
C HIS A 38 4.62 19.36 -1.22
N ALA A 39 3.69 19.10 -0.29
CA ALA A 39 4.03 18.87 1.12
C ALA A 39 4.74 17.53 1.30
N SER A 40 5.90 17.53 1.97
CA SER A 40 6.62 16.29 2.29
C SER A 40 5.96 15.56 3.46
N VAL A 41 5.51 14.32 3.22
CA VAL A 41 4.91 13.44 4.22
C VAL A 41 5.81 12.23 4.40
N SER A 42 6.23 11.97 5.64
CA SER A 42 7.08 10.83 5.99
C SER A 42 6.39 9.95 7.04
N ALA A 43 6.48 8.64 6.87
CA ALA A 43 6.03 7.65 7.84
C ALA A 43 7.15 6.66 8.14
N THR A 44 7.27 6.30 9.42
CA THR A 44 8.21 5.30 9.92
C THR A 44 7.42 4.09 10.41
N SER A 45 7.71 2.92 9.87
CA SER A 45 7.20 1.67 10.42
C SER A 45 7.85 1.41 11.77
N LEU A 46 7.04 1.31 12.82
CA LEU A 46 7.53 0.99 14.17
C LEU A 46 7.95 -0.47 14.31
N ALA A 47 7.52 -1.35 13.39
CA ALA A 47 7.87 -2.77 13.43
C ALA A 47 9.31 -3.04 12.99
N ASN A 48 9.83 -2.27 12.02
CA ASN A 48 11.12 -2.52 11.39
C ASN A 48 11.96 -1.25 11.13
N GLY A 49 11.50 -0.07 11.55
CA GLY A 49 12.21 1.21 11.37
C GLY A 49 12.22 1.76 9.95
N ARG A 50 11.55 1.09 8.99
CA ARG A 50 11.56 1.50 7.59
C ARG A 50 10.83 2.83 7.40
N VAL A 51 11.46 3.75 6.68
CA VAL A 51 10.89 5.08 6.38
C VAL A 51 10.39 5.11 4.93
N ARG A 52 9.25 5.77 4.72
CA ARG A 52 8.73 6.13 3.40
C ARG A 52 8.37 7.60 3.38
N THR A 53 8.68 8.26 2.27
CA THR A 53 8.38 9.66 2.04
C THR A 53 7.63 9.82 0.72
N ALA A 54 6.60 10.65 0.71
CA ALA A 54 5.90 11.07 -0.50
C ALA A 54 5.64 12.58 -0.45
N GLN A 55 5.34 13.16 -1.61
CA GLN A 55 4.83 14.54 -1.68
C GLN A 55 3.33 14.51 -1.95
N SER A 56 2.59 15.44 -1.34
CA SER A 56 1.20 15.66 -1.73
C SER A 56 1.12 16.24 -3.15
N SER A 57 0.06 15.87 -3.85
CA SER A 57 -0.33 16.45 -5.13
C SER A 57 -1.02 17.82 -4.97
N ALA A 58 -1.36 18.47 -6.09
CA ALA A 58 -2.05 19.76 -6.11
C ALA A 58 -3.39 19.76 -5.35
N ASP A 59 -4.07 18.62 -5.27
CA ASP A 59 -5.31 18.44 -4.49
C ASP A 59 -5.06 18.09 -3.02
N GLY A 60 -3.80 18.07 -2.60
CA GLY A 60 -3.32 17.76 -1.25
C GLY A 60 -3.19 16.26 -0.97
N HIS A 61 -3.55 15.38 -1.91
CA HIS A 61 -3.53 13.93 -1.70
C HIS A 61 -2.12 13.36 -1.75
N TYR A 62 -1.84 12.39 -0.86
CA TYR A 62 -0.58 11.62 -0.85
C TYR A 62 -0.85 10.12 -0.69
N LEU A 63 0.13 9.31 -1.09
CA LEU A 63 0.13 7.86 -0.95
C LEU A 63 1.54 7.37 -0.61
N LEU A 64 1.69 6.62 0.47
CA LEU A 64 2.94 5.96 0.86
C LEU A 64 2.77 4.44 0.75
N VAL A 65 3.67 3.79 0.02
CA VAL A 65 3.68 2.33 -0.18
C VAL A 65 4.81 1.69 0.61
N PHE A 66 4.46 0.75 1.47
CA PHE A 66 5.35 -0.15 2.17
C PHE A 66 5.25 -1.54 1.53
N ALA A 67 5.78 -1.67 0.32
CA ALA A 67 6.00 -2.99 -0.29
C ALA A 67 7.13 -3.72 0.44
N ASP A 68 6.93 -4.97 0.84
CA ASP A 68 7.93 -5.80 1.53
C ASP A 68 9.16 -6.07 0.65
#